data_AF-A0A5D0XQW7-F1
#
_entry.id   AF-A0A5D0XQW7-F1
#
_cell.length_a   1.000
_cell.length_b   1.000
_cell.length_c   1.000
_cell.angle_alpha   90.00
_cell.angle_beta   90.00
_cell.angle_gamma   90.00
#
_symmetry.space_group_name_H-M   'P 1'
#
loop_
_entity.id
_entity.type
_entity.pdbx_description
1 polymer ?
#
loop_
_entity_poly.entity_id
_entity_poly.type
_entity_poly.pdbx_seq_one_letter_code
_entity_poly.pdbx_strand_id
1 'polypeptide(L)'
;MTDVDLLQAMIEKELPREKWVVWPGGRAGAIEAALIDAVLSIQAKYGSEHNGVRGSVNRYVAAVSPGSPANDLRRLVALDAAELQGLLNDQMISGRTKASAIQEAARNLVGVGVEQADDLEGINPEHKKAYTKVHGLGSVTWEYFCMLLGTPGVKADTWIVAAVSRAVKRKASPQEAREIVIAVAEALNESPTHLDHALWAYERSRTVEVESANV
;
A
#
# COMPACT_ATOMS: atom_id res chain seq x y z
N MET A 1 -19.23 -20.95 13.56
CA MET A 1 -18.84 -20.16 12.40
C MET A 1 -17.81 -19.16 12.87
N THR A 2 -16.58 -19.29 12.39
CA THR A 2 -15.45 -18.42 12.73
C THR A 2 -15.56 -17.08 11.98
N ASP A 3 -14.73 -16.11 12.34
CA ASP A 3 -14.64 -14.84 11.60
C ASP A 3 -14.13 -15.04 10.16
N VAL A 4 -13.29 -16.07 9.95
CA VAL A 4 -12.84 -16.50 8.62
C VAL A 4 -14.03 -17.03 7.80
N ASP A 5 -14.85 -17.92 8.39
CA ASP A 5 -16.06 -18.46 7.73
C ASP A 5 -17.04 -17.33 7.36
N LEU A 6 -17.17 -16.32 8.24
CA LEU A 6 -18.05 -15.17 8.03
C LEU A 6 -17.59 -14.31 6.85
N LEU A 7 -16.29 -14.00 6.76
CA LEU A 7 -15.73 -13.26 5.62
C LEU A 7 -15.84 -14.08 4.33
N GLN A 8 -15.48 -15.36 4.36
CA GLN A 8 -15.58 -16.22 3.19
C GLN A 8 -17.02 -16.30 2.66
N ALA A 9 -18.01 -16.50 3.54
CA ALA A 9 -19.42 -16.54 3.14
C ALA A 9 -19.90 -15.21 2.53
N MET A 10 -19.40 -14.06 3.01
CA MET A 10 -19.69 -12.76 2.42
C MET A 10 -19.10 -12.66 1.01
N ILE A 11 -17.86 -13.09 0.81
CA ILE A 11 -17.19 -13.08 -0.49
C ILE A 11 -17.92 -13.97 -1.50
N GLU A 12 -18.24 -15.21 -1.14
CA GLU A 12 -18.96 -16.14 -2.02
C GLU A 12 -20.33 -15.61 -2.45
N LYS A 13 -21.02 -14.91 -1.55
CA LYS A 13 -22.36 -14.37 -1.80
C LYS A 13 -22.34 -13.07 -2.60
N GLU A 14 -21.42 -12.17 -2.28
CA GLU A 14 -21.48 -10.77 -2.72
C GLU A 14 -20.39 -10.40 -3.74
N LEU A 15 -19.26 -11.10 -3.72
CA LEU A 15 -18.08 -10.85 -4.54
C LEU A 15 -17.59 -12.15 -5.22
N PRO A 16 -18.38 -12.74 -6.13
CA PRO A 16 -17.97 -13.90 -6.91
C PRO A 16 -16.72 -13.58 -7.74
N ARG A 17 -15.88 -14.59 -8.01
CA ARG A 17 -14.53 -14.44 -8.59
C ARG A 17 -14.51 -13.65 -9.90
N GLU A 18 -15.55 -13.77 -10.71
CA GLU A 18 -15.65 -13.09 -12.02
C GLU A 18 -15.77 -11.57 -11.89
N LYS A 19 -16.14 -11.06 -10.71
CA LYS A 19 -16.25 -9.62 -10.41
C LYS A 19 -15.00 -9.04 -9.77
N TRP A 20 -13.96 -9.85 -9.54
CA TRP A 20 -12.77 -9.37 -8.86
C TRP A 20 -12.01 -8.38 -9.73
N VAL A 21 -11.78 -7.19 -9.18
CA VAL A 21 -10.84 -6.25 -9.79
C VAL A 21 -9.44 -6.81 -9.59
N VAL A 22 -8.75 -7.04 -10.70
CA VAL A 22 -7.41 -7.62 -10.71
C VAL A 22 -6.40 -6.60 -10.17
N TRP A 23 -5.51 -7.07 -9.29
CA TRP A 23 -4.36 -6.27 -8.84
C TRP A 23 -3.56 -5.78 -10.06
N PRO A 24 -3.41 -4.46 -10.27
CA PRO A 24 -2.78 -3.92 -11.48
C PRO A 24 -1.27 -4.18 -11.57
N GLY A 25 -0.68 -4.85 -10.58
CA GLY A 25 0.75 -5.08 -10.47
C GLY A 25 1.43 -4.08 -9.54
N GLY A 26 2.61 -4.48 -9.05
CA GLY A 26 3.46 -3.66 -8.20
C GLY A 26 4.56 -2.93 -8.98
N ARG A 27 5.61 -2.59 -8.25
CA ARG A 27 6.86 -1.94 -8.70
C ARG A 27 8.05 -2.84 -8.37
N ALA A 28 7.94 -4.12 -8.72
CA ALA A 28 9.00 -5.10 -8.54
C ALA A 28 10.31 -4.59 -9.17
N GLY A 29 11.41 -4.68 -8.43
CA GLY A 29 12.72 -4.17 -8.87
C GLY A 29 12.82 -2.65 -8.98
N ALA A 30 11.91 -1.87 -8.37
CA ALA A 30 11.95 -0.40 -8.39
C ALA A 30 11.65 0.19 -7.00
N ILE A 31 12.59 0.00 -6.06
CA ILE A 31 12.40 0.37 -4.64
C ILE A 31 12.11 1.84 -4.38
N GLU A 32 12.68 2.77 -5.16
CA GLU A 32 12.40 4.21 -4.99
C GLU A 32 10.93 4.51 -5.35
N ALA A 33 10.49 3.97 -6.50
CA ALA A 33 9.14 4.14 -6.98
C ALA A 33 8.12 3.48 -6.03
N ALA A 34 8.44 2.30 -5.48
CA ALA A 34 7.63 1.61 -4.49
C ALA A 34 7.50 2.41 -3.18
N LEU A 35 8.60 2.97 -2.68
CA LEU A 35 8.60 3.78 -1.46
C LEU A 35 7.75 5.05 -1.63
N ILE A 36 7.94 5.76 -2.74
CA ILE A 36 7.17 6.97 -3.07
C ILE A 36 5.68 6.62 -3.16
N ASP A 37 5.33 5.59 -3.93
CA ASP A 37 3.92 5.16 -4.09
C ASP A 37 3.29 4.83 -2.74
N ALA A 38 3.99 4.03 -1.92
CA ALA A 38 3.48 3.62 -0.61
C ALA A 38 3.15 4.81 0.28
N VAL A 39 4.06 5.78 0.39
CA VAL A 39 3.87 6.96 1.23
C VAL A 39 2.81 7.90 0.63
N LEU A 40 2.84 8.13 -0.68
CA LEU A 40 1.86 8.98 -1.35
C LEU A 40 0.44 8.39 -1.29
N SER A 41 0.29 7.06 -1.25
CA SER A 41 -1.02 6.39 -1.15
C SER A 41 -1.80 6.69 0.14
N ILE A 42 -1.13 7.23 1.16
CA ILE A 42 -1.75 7.54 2.46
C ILE A 42 -2.78 8.66 2.26
N GLN A 43 -4.06 8.34 2.49
CA GLN A 43 -5.19 9.27 2.40
C GLN A 43 -5.22 10.07 1.07
N ALA A 44 -4.86 9.43 -0.04
CA ALA A 44 -4.76 10.07 -1.34
C ALA A 44 -5.64 9.41 -2.40
N LYS A 45 -5.96 10.16 -3.45
CA LYS A 45 -6.52 9.61 -4.69
C LYS A 45 -5.38 9.03 -5.53
N TYR A 46 -5.53 7.77 -5.93
CA TYR A 46 -4.50 7.09 -6.71
C TYR A 46 -4.26 7.74 -8.08
N GLY A 47 -5.32 8.25 -8.70
CA GLY A 47 -5.24 9.05 -9.93
C GLY A 47 -4.92 8.26 -11.18
N SER A 48 -4.54 8.98 -12.24
CA SER A 48 -4.13 8.46 -13.55
C SER A 48 -2.63 8.63 -13.77
N GLU A 49 -2.14 8.26 -14.95
CA GLU A 49 -0.73 8.39 -15.32
C GLU A 49 -0.16 9.82 -15.22
N HIS A 50 -1.03 10.84 -15.16
CA HIS A 50 -0.65 12.25 -15.12
C HIS A 50 -1.03 12.96 -13.81
N ASN A 51 -1.82 12.33 -12.93
CA ASN A 51 -2.27 12.96 -11.69
C ASN A 51 -2.31 11.98 -10.51
N GLY A 52 -2.55 12.51 -9.30
CA GLY A 52 -2.57 11.69 -8.09
C GLY A 52 -1.22 11.00 -7.82
N VAL A 53 -1.28 9.88 -7.11
CA VAL A 53 -0.11 9.06 -6.74
C VAL A 53 0.63 8.57 -7.98
N ARG A 54 -0.10 8.01 -8.96
CA ARG A 54 0.49 7.44 -10.18
C ARG A 54 1.26 8.49 -10.98
N GLY A 55 0.66 9.67 -11.18
CA GLY A 55 1.32 10.78 -11.85
C GLY A 55 2.59 11.26 -11.14
N SER A 56 2.57 11.34 -9.81
CA SER A 56 3.76 11.74 -9.03
C SER A 56 4.90 10.74 -9.14
N VAL A 57 4.61 9.44 -9.08
CA VAL A 57 5.64 8.41 -9.26
C VAL A 57 6.20 8.44 -10.68
N ASN A 58 5.34 8.58 -11.70
CA ASN A 58 5.77 8.66 -13.10
C ASN A 58 6.69 9.86 -13.35
N ARG A 59 6.35 11.04 -12.81
CA ARG A 59 7.22 12.23 -12.90
C ARG A 59 8.57 12.01 -12.25
N TYR A 60 8.59 11.39 -11.07
CA TYR A 60 9.84 11.06 -10.38
C TYR A 60 10.71 10.13 -11.23
N VAL A 61 10.17 8.99 -11.67
CA VAL A 61 10.92 8.00 -12.47
C VAL A 61 11.44 8.61 -13.76
N ALA A 62 10.63 9.41 -14.46
CA ALA A 62 11.05 10.11 -15.67
C ALA A 62 12.22 11.09 -15.41
N ALA A 63 12.26 11.73 -14.24
CA ALA A 63 13.31 12.68 -13.88
C ALA A 63 14.63 12.01 -13.49
N VAL A 64 14.59 10.89 -12.75
CA VAL A 64 15.81 10.30 -12.15
C VAL A 64 16.31 9.02 -12.81
N SER A 65 15.47 8.33 -13.57
CA SER A 65 15.78 7.01 -14.14
C SER A 65 15.01 6.75 -15.44
N PRO A 66 15.11 7.63 -16.46
CA PRO A 66 14.36 7.45 -17.71
C PRO A 66 14.78 6.14 -18.40
N GLY A 67 13.80 5.26 -18.64
CA GLY A 67 14.01 3.98 -19.32
C GLY A 67 14.66 2.88 -18.46
N SER A 68 14.77 3.06 -17.14
CA SER A 68 15.28 2.02 -16.23
C SER A 68 14.57 2.04 -14.88
N PRO A 69 14.42 0.90 -14.18
CA PRO A 69 13.80 0.87 -12.86
C PRO A 69 14.46 1.83 -11.87
N ALA A 70 13.66 2.59 -11.11
CA ALA A 70 14.17 3.45 -10.04
C ALA A 70 14.49 2.58 -8.80
N ASN A 71 15.65 1.93 -8.81
CA ASN A 71 16.02 0.86 -7.87
C ASN A 71 17.25 1.13 -6.98
N ASP A 72 17.48 2.37 -6.57
CA ASP A 72 18.60 2.78 -5.71
C ASP A 72 18.15 3.86 -4.71
N LEU A 73 17.89 3.46 -3.46
CA LEU A 73 17.48 4.35 -2.38
C LEU A 73 18.53 5.43 -2.07
N ARG A 74 19.81 5.23 -2.42
CA ARG A 74 20.82 6.29 -2.22
C ARG A 74 20.49 7.54 -3.03
N ARG A 75 19.79 7.43 -4.16
CA ARG A 75 19.31 8.59 -4.92
C ARG A 75 18.30 9.40 -4.13
N LEU A 76 17.35 8.75 -3.45
CA LEU A 76 16.41 9.42 -2.56
C LEU A 76 17.09 10.04 -1.35
N VAL A 77 18.16 9.42 -0.84
CA VAL A 77 18.97 9.99 0.25
C VAL A 77 19.71 11.25 -0.19
N ALA A 78 20.22 11.28 -1.43
CA ALA A 78 21.02 12.38 -1.96
C ALA A 78 20.19 13.59 -2.42
N LEU A 79 18.93 13.38 -2.81
CA LEU A 79 18.00 14.46 -3.21
C LEU A 79 17.65 15.36 -2.04
N ASP A 80 17.57 16.68 -2.26
CA ASP A 80 17.01 17.58 -1.28
C ASP A 80 15.49 17.35 -1.10
N ALA A 81 14.98 17.58 0.11
CA ALA A 81 13.57 17.33 0.41
C ALA A 81 12.64 18.29 -0.37
N ALA A 82 13.04 19.53 -0.61
CA ALA A 82 12.27 20.50 -1.37
C ALA A 82 12.33 20.17 -2.88
N GLU A 83 13.46 19.71 -3.39
CA GLU A 83 13.57 19.19 -4.76
C GLU A 83 12.62 18.00 -4.99
N LEU A 84 12.65 17.02 -4.07
CA LEU A 84 11.75 15.88 -4.11
C LEU A 84 10.28 16.31 -4.01
N GLN A 85 9.97 17.29 -3.16
CA GLN A 85 8.63 17.83 -3.02
C GLN A 85 8.14 18.48 -4.32
N GLY A 86 9.00 19.20 -5.04
CA GLY A 86 8.68 19.76 -6.36
C GLY A 86 8.30 18.70 -7.39
N LEU A 87 8.86 17.48 -7.30
CA LEU A 87 8.50 16.36 -8.18
C LEU A 87 7.19 15.67 -7.76
N LEU A 88 6.97 15.49 -6.46
CA LEU A 88 5.90 14.66 -5.91
C LEU A 88 4.58 15.40 -5.60
N ASN A 89 4.59 16.74 -5.63
CA ASN A 89 3.58 17.68 -5.13
C ASN A 89 3.62 17.90 -3.60
N ASP A 90 3.06 19.04 -3.17
CA ASP A 90 2.97 19.49 -1.78
C ASP A 90 1.94 18.69 -0.95
N GLN A 91 2.24 17.43 -0.66
CA GLN A 91 1.41 16.59 0.19
C GLN A 91 1.97 16.50 1.61
N MET A 92 1.07 16.50 2.60
CA MET A 92 1.40 16.42 4.02
C MET A 92 1.02 15.05 4.61
N ILE A 93 1.72 14.68 5.68
CA ILE A 93 1.42 13.54 6.54
C ILE A 93 1.83 13.89 7.97
N SER A 94 0.90 13.76 8.92
CA SER A 94 1.15 13.99 10.35
C SER A 94 1.97 15.27 10.65
N GLY A 95 1.63 16.39 10.01
CA GLY A 95 2.29 17.69 10.24
C GLY A 95 3.63 17.92 9.52
N ARG A 96 4.10 17.00 8.67
CA ARG A 96 5.31 17.15 7.83
C ARG A 96 5.01 16.82 6.36
N THR A 97 5.93 17.16 5.45
CA THR A 97 5.74 16.82 4.02
C THR A 97 5.98 15.33 3.79
N LYS A 98 5.21 14.71 2.89
CA LYS A 98 5.44 13.31 2.48
C LYS A 98 6.83 13.13 1.85
N ALA A 99 7.33 14.13 1.14
CA ALA A 99 8.70 14.13 0.60
C ALA A 99 9.74 13.99 1.73
N SER A 100 9.62 14.76 2.82
CA SER A 100 10.53 14.62 3.96
C SER A 100 10.44 13.24 4.63
N ALA A 101 9.25 12.63 4.68
CA ALA A 101 9.06 11.29 5.23
C ALA A 101 9.67 10.21 4.34
N ILE A 102 9.51 10.32 3.01
CA ILE A 102 10.15 9.43 2.02
C ILE A 102 11.67 9.47 2.16
N GLN A 103 12.24 10.68 2.25
CA GLN A 103 13.69 10.86 2.36
C GLN A 103 14.24 10.29 3.68
N GLU A 104 13.50 10.46 4.79
CA GLU A 104 13.87 9.86 6.07
C GLU A 104 13.76 8.33 6.06
N ALA A 105 12.70 7.77 5.46
CA ALA A 105 12.55 6.34 5.30
C ALA A 105 13.68 5.74 4.45
N ALA A 106 14.03 6.39 3.33
CA ALA A 106 15.15 5.98 2.49
C ALA A 106 16.47 5.98 3.27
N ARG A 107 16.78 7.04 4.03
CA ARG A 107 17.98 7.10 4.89
C ARG A 107 18.02 5.96 5.91
N ASN A 108 16.88 5.69 6.54
CA ASN A 108 16.80 4.67 7.56
C ASN A 108 16.99 3.26 7.00
N LEU A 109 16.41 2.98 5.82
CA LEU A 109 16.54 1.72 5.11
C LEU A 109 17.98 1.50 4.62
N VAL A 110 18.60 2.50 3.99
CA VAL A 110 20.03 2.46 3.62
C VAL A 110 20.92 2.23 4.84
N GLY A 111 20.59 2.86 5.98
CA GLY A 111 21.33 2.69 7.23
C GLY A 111 21.26 1.27 7.82
N VAL A 112 20.32 0.43 7.39
CA VAL A 112 20.24 -1.00 7.74
C VAL A 112 20.62 -1.92 6.57
N GLY A 113 21.24 -1.37 5.51
CA GLY A 113 21.74 -2.14 4.37
C GLY A 113 20.76 -2.36 3.22
N VAL A 114 19.59 -1.71 3.24
CA VAL A 114 18.61 -1.81 2.14
C VAL A 114 18.81 -0.66 1.16
N GLU A 115 19.29 -0.97 -0.03
CA GLU A 115 19.59 0.03 -1.07
C GLU A 115 18.77 -0.21 -2.33
N GLN A 116 18.59 -1.47 -2.69
CA GLN A 116 17.85 -1.93 -3.86
C GLN A 116 16.65 -2.79 -3.42
N ALA A 117 15.73 -3.06 -4.35
CA ALA A 117 14.55 -3.89 -4.07
C ALA A 117 14.91 -5.27 -3.49
N ASP A 118 15.97 -5.91 -4.00
CA ASP A 118 16.37 -7.25 -3.61
C ASP A 118 16.98 -7.32 -2.20
N ASP A 119 17.41 -6.18 -1.65
CA ASP A 119 17.91 -6.10 -0.28
C ASP A 119 16.76 -6.09 0.74
N LEU A 120 15.53 -5.74 0.33
CA LEU A 120 14.41 -5.57 1.23
C LEU A 120 13.68 -6.88 1.50
N GLU A 121 13.85 -7.40 2.70
CA GLU A 121 13.05 -8.50 3.23
C GLU A 121 11.85 -7.98 4.04
N GLY A 122 10.62 -8.22 3.57
CA GLY A 122 9.40 -7.74 4.23
C GLY A 122 9.15 -8.32 5.63
N ILE A 123 9.69 -9.52 5.91
CA ILE A 123 9.61 -10.20 7.21
C ILE A 123 10.69 -9.75 8.20
N ASN A 124 11.73 -9.06 7.71
CA ASN A 124 12.85 -8.65 8.55
C ASN A 124 12.40 -7.51 9.50
N PRO A 125 12.47 -7.73 10.83
CA PRO A 125 11.99 -6.76 11.80
C PRO A 125 12.83 -5.47 11.82
N GLU A 126 14.10 -5.52 11.44
CA GLU A 126 14.96 -4.33 11.36
C GLU A 126 14.56 -3.42 10.21
N HIS A 127 14.25 -4.00 9.05
CA HIS A 127 13.74 -3.24 7.89
C HIS A 127 12.40 -2.59 8.20
N LYS A 128 11.48 -3.36 8.79
CA LYS A 128 10.18 -2.83 9.24
C LYS A 128 10.36 -1.69 10.23
N LYS A 129 11.22 -1.87 11.25
CA LYS A 129 11.50 -0.82 12.26
C LYS A 129 12.14 0.41 11.64
N ALA A 130 13.06 0.25 10.69
CA ALA A 130 13.70 1.37 9.98
C ALA A 130 12.68 2.22 9.22
N TYR A 131 11.67 1.60 8.63
CA TYR A 131 10.56 2.29 7.97
C TYR A 131 9.58 2.92 8.98
N THR A 132 9.07 2.13 9.95
CA THR A 132 7.98 2.57 10.84
C THR A 132 8.41 3.51 11.96
N LYS A 133 9.72 3.72 12.17
CA LYS A 133 10.19 4.77 13.10
C LYS A 133 9.99 6.19 12.54
N VAL A 134 9.75 6.32 11.24
CA VAL A 134 9.48 7.61 10.60
C VAL A 134 8.09 8.09 11.00
N HIS A 135 8.01 9.29 11.56
CA HIS A 135 6.73 9.86 11.97
C HIS A 135 5.74 9.96 10.79
N GLY A 136 4.57 9.31 10.94
CA GLY A 136 3.54 9.22 9.90
C GLY A 136 3.56 7.91 9.10
N LEU A 137 4.61 7.09 9.21
CA LEU A 137 4.70 5.79 8.54
C LEU A 137 4.48 4.66 9.55
N GLY A 138 3.63 3.69 9.19
CA GLY A 138 3.22 2.63 10.12
C GLY A 138 3.09 1.28 9.43
N SER A 139 2.64 0.26 10.18
CA SER A 139 2.57 -1.13 9.71
C SER A 139 1.75 -1.31 8.43
N VAL A 140 0.61 -0.61 8.30
CA VAL A 140 -0.24 -0.70 7.10
C VAL A 140 0.49 -0.20 5.86
N THR A 141 1.27 0.88 5.97
CA THR A 141 1.99 1.43 4.82
C THR A 141 3.28 0.67 4.53
N TRP A 142 3.89 0.07 5.56
CA TRP A 142 4.96 -0.92 5.40
C TRP A 142 4.50 -2.14 4.59
N GLU A 143 3.33 -2.70 4.92
CA GLU A 143 2.77 -3.85 4.20
C GLU A 143 2.53 -3.51 2.74
N TYR A 144 1.95 -2.34 2.47
CA TYR A 144 1.76 -1.90 1.11
C TYR A 144 3.06 -1.68 0.35
N PHE A 145 4.10 -1.14 1.00
CA PHE A 145 5.43 -1.02 0.41
C PHE A 145 6.01 -2.39 0.02
N CYS A 146 5.87 -3.40 0.89
CA CYS A 146 6.30 -4.77 0.60
C CYS A 146 5.47 -5.41 -0.54
N MET A 147 4.14 -5.19 -0.55
CA MET A 147 3.25 -5.65 -1.63
C MET A 147 3.63 -5.05 -2.97
N LEU A 148 3.96 -3.76 -3.01
CA LEU A 148 4.46 -3.11 -4.23
C LEU A 148 5.76 -3.77 -4.72
N LEU A 149 6.61 -4.26 -3.83
CA LEU A 149 7.84 -4.97 -4.21
C LEU A 149 7.63 -6.45 -4.50
N GLY A 150 6.38 -6.93 -4.45
CA GLY A 150 6.02 -8.30 -4.81
C GLY A 150 5.96 -9.28 -3.65
N THR A 151 6.16 -8.83 -2.40
CA THR A 151 5.90 -9.67 -1.22
C THR A 151 4.39 -9.80 -1.02
N PRO A 152 3.80 -11.01 -1.11
CA PRO A 152 2.37 -11.17 -0.89
C PRO A 152 1.94 -10.69 0.49
N GLY A 153 0.84 -9.96 0.55
CA GLY A 153 0.32 -9.40 1.79
C GLY A 153 -1.02 -8.72 1.61
N VAL A 154 -1.54 -8.18 2.72
CA VAL A 154 -2.79 -7.45 2.83
C VAL A 154 -2.47 -6.08 3.41
N LYS A 155 -2.94 -5.01 2.77
CA LYS A 155 -2.87 -3.65 3.31
C LYS A 155 -4.18 -3.40 4.04
N ALA A 156 -4.22 -3.69 5.35
CA ALA A 156 -5.41 -3.49 6.16
C ALA A 156 -5.73 -2.01 6.42
N ASP A 157 -6.09 -1.28 5.38
CA ASP A 157 -6.53 0.11 5.42
C ASP A 157 -8.00 0.23 5.86
N THR A 158 -8.55 1.44 5.78
CA THR A 158 -9.93 1.71 6.20
C THR A 158 -10.97 0.90 5.42
N TRP A 159 -10.72 0.59 4.15
CA TRP A 159 -11.66 -0.17 3.31
C TRP A 159 -11.61 -1.66 3.66
N ILE A 160 -10.42 -2.22 3.82
CA ILE A 160 -10.27 -3.61 4.26
C ILE A 160 -10.86 -3.81 5.65
N VAL A 161 -10.57 -2.91 6.59
CA VAL A 161 -11.15 -2.96 7.94
C VAL A 161 -12.67 -2.84 7.90
N ALA A 162 -13.23 -1.98 7.04
CA ALA A 162 -14.68 -1.85 6.87
C ALA A 162 -15.31 -3.15 6.31
N ALA A 163 -14.71 -3.73 5.28
CA ALA A 163 -15.16 -4.98 4.66
C ALA A 163 -15.20 -6.13 5.68
N VAL A 164 -14.09 -6.32 6.43
CA VAL A 164 -14.00 -7.35 7.46
C VAL A 164 -15.00 -7.07 8.58
N SER A 165 -15.04 -5.85 9.12
CA SER A 165 -15.95 -5.49 10.22
C SER A 165 -17.42 -5.73 9.86
N ARG A 166 -17.79 -5.47 8.61
CA ARG A 166 -19.14 -5.73 8.09
C ARG A 166 -19.43 -7.22 8.03
N ALA A 167 -18.50 -8.02 7.52
CA ALA A 167 -18.66 -9.47 7.45
C ALA A 167 -18.79 -10.09 8.85
N VAL A 168 -17.94 -9.70 9.79
CA VAL A 168 -17.92 -10.25 11.16
C VAL A 168 -18.91 -9.58 12.11
N LYS A 169 -19.63 -8.54 11.65
CA LYS A 169 -20.65 -7.79 12.42
C LYS A 169 -20.13 -7.20 13.74
N ARG A 170 -18.86 -6.85 13.79
CA ARG A 170 -18.19 -6.18 14.91
C ARG A 170 -17.05 -5.33 14.37
N LYS A 171 -16.55 -4.39 15.18
CA LYS A 171 -15.37 -3.64 14.81
C LYS A 171 -14.14 -4.56 14.86
N ALA A 172 -13.45 -4.70 13.73
CA ALA A 172 -12.14 -5.33 13.65
C ALA A 172 -11.04 -4.27 13.76
N SER A 173 -9.93 -4.62 14.39
CA SER A 173 -8.68 -3.87 14.29
C SER A 173 -8.00 -4.13 12.93
N PRO A 174 -7.08 -3.25 12.49
CA PRO A 174 -6.28 -3.50 11.27
C PRO A 174 -5.53 -4.83 11.31
N GLN A 175 -4.98 -5.21 12.47
CA GLN A 175 -4.25 -6.46 12.63
C GLN A 175 -5.19 -7.67 12.46
N GLU A 176 -6.35 -7.66 13.13
CA GLU A 176 -7.35 -8.72 12.96
C GLU A 176 -7.84 -8.79 11.50
N ALA A 177 -8.11 -7.65 10.88
CA ALA A 177 -8.57 -7.62 9.48
C ALA A 177 -7.52 -8.22 8.53
N ARG A 178 -6.25 -7.91 8.72
CA ARG A 178 -5.13 -8.50 7.99
C ARG A 178 -5.10 -10.02 8.15
N GLU A 179 -5.15 -10.51 9.40
CA GLU A 179 -5.07 -11.94 9.72
C GLU A 179 -6.25 -12.72 9.12
N ILE A 180 -7.46 -12.18 9.23
CA ILE A 180 -8.67 -12.80 8.67
C ILE A 180 -8.59 -12.86 7.15
N VAL A 181 -8.17 -11.78 6.47
CA VAL A 181 -8.05 -11.79 5.00
C VAL A 181 -6.98 -12.77 4.52
N ILE A 182 -5.84 -12.87 5.21
CA ILE A 182 -4.81 -13.87 4.88
C ILE A 182 -5.37 -15.29 5.03
N ALA A 183 -6.04 -15.60 6.14
CA ALA A 183 -6.62 -16.91 6.36
C ALA A 183 -7.70 -17.27 5.32
N VAL A 184 -8.51 -16.29 4.87
CA VAL A 184 -9.47 -16.50 3.79
C VAL A 184 -8.77 -16.70 2.45
N ALA A 185 -7.71 -15.95 2.15
CA ALA A 185 -6.94 -16.15 0.92
C ALA A 185 -6.34 -17.57 0.86
N GLU A 186 -5.80 -18.05 1.98
CA GLU A 186 -5.31 -19.42 2.11
C GLU A 186 -6.42 -20.45 1.89
N ALA A 187 -7.59 -20.26 2.53
CA ALA A 187 -8.74 -21.15 2.37
C ALA A 187 -9.27 -21.20 0.92
N LEU A 188 -9.15 -20.08 0.19
CA LEU A 188 -9.55 -19.98 -1.22
C LEU A 188 -8.44 -20.40 -2.20
N ASN A 189 -7.26 -20.79 -1.71
CA ASN A 189 -6.05 -21.05 -2.50
C ASN A 189 -5.74 -19.90 -3.48
N GLU A 190 -5.66 -18.69 -2.94
CA GLU A 190 -5.52 -17.44 -3.68
C GLU A 190 -4.44 -16.54 -3.07
N SER A 191 -3.91 -15.60 -3.87
CA SER A 191 -2.97 -14.62 -3.36
C SER A 191 -3.65 -13.65 -2.38
N PRO A 192 -3.06 -13.42 -1.18
CA PRO A 192 -3.60 -12.42 -0.24
C PRO A 192 -3.64 -11.02 -0.85
N THR A 193 -2.72 -10.70 -1.77
CA THR A 193 -2.69 -9.41 -2.47
C THR A 193 -3.80 -9.27 -3.50
N HIS A 194 -4.16 -10.36 -4.20
CA HIS A 194 -5.30 -10.33 -5.11
C HIS A 194 -6.61 -10.21 -4.34
N LEU A 195 -6.75 -10.94 -3.24
CA LEU A 195 -7.93 -10.87 -2.39
C LEU A 195 -8.09 -9.48 -1.74
N ASP A 196 -7.02 -8.91 -1.21
CA ASP A 196 -6.97 -7.53 -0.71
C ASP A 196 -7.49 -6.55 -1.75
N HIS A 197 -6.95 -6.60 -2.98
CA HIS A 197 -7.35 -5.67 -4.02
C HIS A 197 -8.82 -5.81 -4.43
N ALA A 198 -9.31 -7.06 -4.55
CA ALA A 198 -10.70 -7.34 -4.87
C ALA A 198 -11.65 -6.81 -3.77
N LEU A 199 -11.33 -7.08 -2.49
CA LEU A 199 -12.11 -6.60 -1.34
C LEU A 199 -12.11 -5.07 -1.25
N TRP A 200 -10.95 -4.45 -1.42
CA TRP A 200 -10.81 -2.99 -1.44
C TRP A 200 -11.70 -2.35 -2.52
N ALA A 201 -11.63 -2.86 -3.75
CA ALA A 201 -12.40 -2.32 -4.86
C ALA A 201 -13.91 -2.47 -4.63
N TYR A 202 -14.32 -3.63 -4.13
CA TYR A 202 -15.71 -3.93 -3.82
C TYR A 202 -16.27 -3.01 -2.72
N GLU A 203 -15.59 -2.95 -1.57
CA GLU A 203 -16.07 -2.18 -0.41
C GLU A 203 -16.10 -0.67 -0.69
N ARG A 204 -15.14 -0.19 -1.49
CA ARG A 204 -15.12 1.19 -1.97
C ARG A 204 -16.31 1.49 -2.90
N SER A 205 -16.59 0.65 -3.89
CA SER A 205 -17.74 0.85 -4.80
C SER A 205 -19.05 0.85 -4.03
N ARG A 206 -19.23 -0.15 -3.17
CA ARG A 206 -20.43 -0.31 -2.32
C ARG A 206 -20.69 0.93 -1.46
N THR A 207 -19.65 1.51 -0.87
CA THR A 207 -19.81 2.67 0.01
C THR A 207 -20.23 3.92 -0.78
N VAL A 208 -19.64 4.14 -1.96
CA VAL A 208 -20.04 5.25 -2.86
C VAL A 208 -21.49 5.12 -3.31
N GLU A 209 -21.95 3.90 -3.61
CA GLU A 209 -23.35 3.63 -3.98
C GLU A 209 -24.33 3.92 -2.84
N VAL A 210 -24.00 3.49 -1.61
CA VAL A 210 -24.85 3.75 -0.42
C VAL A 210 -24.92 5.23 -0.08
N GLU A 211 -23.81 5.97 -0.21
CA GLU A 211 -23.82 7.43 -0.02
C GLU A 211 -24.68 8.12 -1.07
N SER A 212 -24.60 7.68 -2.34
CA SER A 212 -25.39 8.26 -3.44
C SER A 212 -26.89 7.97 -3.33
N ALA A 213 -27.28 6.84 -2.72
CA ALA A 213 -28.68 6.47 -2.50
C ALA A 213 -29.35 7.19 -1.33
N ASN A 214 -28.56 7.84 -0.46
CA ASN A 214 -29.03 8.58 0.71
C ASN A 214 -29.09 10.11 0.47
N VAL A 215 -28.90 10.57 -0.77
CA VAL A 215 -28.97 11.98 -1.19
C VAL A 215 -30.25 12.24 -1.98
#